data_AF-A0A087UFG7-F1
#
_entry.id   AF-A0A087UFG7-F1
#
_cell.length_a   1.000
_cell.length_b   1.000
_cell.length_c   1.000
_cell.angle_alpha   90.00
_cell.angle_beta   90.00
_cell.angle_gamma   90.00
#
_symmetry.space_group_name_H-M   'P 1'
#
loop_
_entity.id
_entity.type
_entity.pdbx_description
1 polymer ?
#
loop_
_entity_poly.entity_id
_entity_poly.type
_entity_poly.pdbx_seq_one_letter_code
_entity_poly.pdbx_strand_id
1 'polypeptide(L)'
;MIMSTFDYLEKLYLSAVNNKELLKSALKKLDVPVLSVDVQERILDVTVRNEVCKKYPPPVSFQKSFLRVLFDMVEASGSDLSDALMTAYSSLFWMPAKKDISYCSYLINHKHIITLQESSCFVENSTTGLQTWEVGLLLYSELFFFLNAILFLFILPFHPKL
;
A
#
# COMPACT_ATOMS: atom_id res chain seq x y z
N MET A 1 18.17 8.98 -13.39
CA MET A 1 17.15 8.17 -14.07
C MET A 1 15.80 8.66 -13.60
N ILE A 2 15.01 9.29 -14.47
CA ILE A 2 13.72 9.87 -14.09
C ILE A 2 12.74 8.71 -13.88
N MET A 3 12.12 8.65 -12.70
CA MET A 3 11.11 7.65 -12.37
C MET A 3 9.86 7.91 -13.21
N SER A 4 9.32 6.90 -13.90
CA SER A 4 8.08 7.09 -14.66
C SER A 4 6.90 7.29 -13.70
N THR A 5 5.83 7.92 -14.16
CA THR A 5 4.65 8.18 -13.31
C THR A 5 4.00 6.89 -12.83
N PHE A 6 4.05 5.81 -13.63
CA PHE A 6 3.58 4.48 -13.22
C PHE A 6 4.47 3.86 -12.16
N ASP A 7 5.79 3.99 -12.25
CA ASP A 7 6.71 3.52 -11.21
C ASP A 7 6.48 4.27 -9.88
N TYR A 8 6.14 5.57 -9.96
CA TYR A 8 5.78 6.36 -8.79
C TYR A 8 4.47 5.87 -8.16
N LEU A 9 3.46 5.60 -8.99
CA LEU A 9 2.17 5.08 -8.53
C LEU A 9 2.31 3.69 -7.91
N GLU A 10 3.08 2.80 -8.53
CA GLU A 10 3.41 1.48 -8.00
C GLU A 10 4.02 1.59 -6.61
N LYS A 11 5.04 2.44 -6.43
CA LYS A 11 5.68 2.65 -5.13
C LYS A 11 4.72 3.17 -4.07
N LEU A 12 3.86 4.14 -4.43
CA LEU A 12 2.86 4.67 -3.51
C LEU A 12 1.82 3.62 -3.11
N TYR A 13 1.41 2.78 -4.06
CA TYR A 13 0.44 1.72 -3.81
C TYR A 13 1.02 0.60 -2.95
N LEU A 14 2.24 0.14 -3.27
CA LEU A 14 2.95 -0.90 -2.53
C LEU A 14 3.22 -0.50 -1.08
N SER A 15 3.53 0.77 -0.84
CA SER A 15 3.72 1.31 0.52
C SER A 15 2.42 1.55 1.29
N ALA A 16 1.27 1.23 0.70
CA ALA A 16 -0.06 1.39 1.29
C ALA A 16 -0.30 2.80 1.90
N VAL A 17 0.24 3.84 1.25
CA VAL A 17 0.17 5.22 1.76
C VAL A 17 -1.28 5.67 1.85
N ASN A 18 -1.83 5.69 3.06
CA ASN A 18 -3.22 6.08 3.33
C ASN A 18 -3.42 7.61 3.28
N ASN A 19 -2.91 8.26 2.24
CA ASN A 19 -3.09 9.68 1.98
C ASN A 19 -3.77 9.86 0.62
N LYS A 20 -5.10 10.06 0.66
CA LYS A 20 -5.94 10.22 -0.52
C LYS A 20 -5.49 11.39 -1.41
N GLU A 21 -4.99 12.47 -0.82
CA GLU A 21 -4.54 13.64 -1.58
C GLU A 21 -3.24 13.37 -2.32
N LEU A 22 -2.31 12.62 -1.71
CA LEU A 22 -1.11 12.15 -2.41
C LEU A 22 -1.46 11.20 -3.56
N LEU A 23 -2.39 10.25 -3.35
CA LEU A 23 -2.87 9.36 -4.41
C LEU A 23 -3.52 10.13 -5.56
N LYS A 24 -4.44 11.06 -5.25
CA LYS A 24 -5.04 11.95 -6.26
C LYS A 24 -3.97 12.75 -7.00
N SER A 25 -2.97 13.27 -6.30
CA SER A 25 -1.89 14.03 -6.93
C SER A 25 -1.04 13.17 -7.86
N ALA A 26 -0.77 11.91 -7.49
CA ALA A 26 -0.04 10.97 -8.32
C ALA A 26 -0.85 10.58 -9.58
N LEU A 27 -2.15 10.34 -9.40
CA LEU A 27 -3.06 10.04 -10.50
C LEU A 27 -3.25 11.26 -11.42
N LYS A 28 -3.26 12.49 -10.90
CA LYS A 28 -3.29 13.73 -11.71
C LYS A 28 -2.01 13.99 -12.50
N LYS A 29 -0.85 13.49 -12.02
CA LYS A 29 0.44 13.58 -12.74
C LYS A 29 0.52 12.65 -13.95
N LEU A 30 -0.33 11.62 -14.01
CA LEU A 30 -0.58 10.89 -15.24
C LEU A 30 -1.45 11.81 -16.09
N ASP A 31 -0.86 12.71 -16.89
CA ASP A 31 -1.60 13.72 -17.67
C ASP A 31 -2.86 13.10 -18.32
N VAL A 32 -4.04 13.61 -17.92
CA VAL A 32 -5.36 12.93 -17.92
C VAL A 32 -6.26 13.20 -19.15
N PRO A 33 -5.85 13.65 -20.36
CA PRO A 33 -6.85 13.97 -21.39
C PRO A 33 -7.79 12.81 -21.75
N VAL A 34 -7.42 11.55 -21.49
CA VAL A 34 -8.40 10.48 -21.27
C VAL A 34 -7.75 9.48 -20.31
N LEU A 35 -8.34 9.20 -19.14
CA LEU A 35 -8.10 7.95 -18.42
C LEU A 35 -8.69 6.82 -19.28
N SER A 36 -8.10 6.56 -20.42
CA SER A 36 -8.59 5.60 -21.40
C SER A 36 -8.57 4.21 -20.79
N VAL A 37 -9.34 3.30 -21.39
CA VAL A 37 -9.40 1.91 -20.96
C VAL A 37 -7.99 1.30 -20.81
N ASP A 38 -7.08 1.58 -21.74
CA ASP A 38 -5.69 1.12 -21.69
C ASP A 38 -4.90 1.67 -20.48
N VAL A 39 -5.10 2.94 -20.14
CA VAL A 39 -4.45 3.56 -18.98
C VAL A 39 -5.01 2.98 -17.69
N GLN A 40 -6.31 2.75 -17.61
CA GLN A 40 -6.95 2.11 -16.46
C GLN A 40 -6.40 0.69 -16.25
N GLU A 41 -6.32 -0.12 -17.30
CA GLU A 41 -5.73 -1.46 -17.25
C GLU A 41 -4.29 -1.42 -16.75
N ARG A 42 -3.48 -0.50 -17.29
CA ARG A 42 -2.08 -0.35 -16.87
C ARG A 42 -1.94 0.10 -15.42
N ILE A 43 -2.85 0.94 -14.92
CA ILE A 43 -2.91 1.30 -13.48
C ILE A 43 -3.20 0.05 -12.64
N LEU A 44 -4.16 -0.78 -13.04
CA LEU A 44 -4.50 -2.00 -12.31
C LEU A 44 -3.32 -2.98 -12.28
N ASP A 45 -2.59 -3.11 -13.39
CA ASP A 45 -1.43 -4.00 -13.52
C ASP A 45 -0.28 -3.62 -12.57
N VAL A 46 -0.01 -2.32 -12.41
CA VAL A 46 1.04 -1.86 -11.48
C VAL A 46 0.56 -1.76 -10.03
N THR A 47 -0.74 -1.92 -9.76
CA THR A 47 -1.33 -1.80 -8.41
C THR A 47 -1.99 -3.10 -7.92
N VAL A 48 -3.31 -3.22 -8.00
CA VAL A 48 -4.08 -4.34 -7.45
C VAL A 48 -3.71 -5.70 -8.06
N ARG A 49 -3.23 -5.74 -9.30
CA ARG A 49 -2.79 -6.97 -9.99
C ARG A 49 -1.29 -7.20 -9.92
N ASN A 50 -0.55 -6.32 -9.27
CA ASN A 50 0.89 -6.49 -9.07
C ASN A 50 1.16 -7.81 -8.34
N GLU A 51 2.12 -8.59 -8.83
CA GLU A 51 2.49 -9.89 -8.23
C GLU A 51 2.90 -9.76 -6.75
N VAL A 52 3.53 -8.65 -6.39
CA VAL A 52 3.88 -8.35 -4.99
C VAL A 52 2.63 -8.17 -4.15
N CYS A 53 1.62 -7.45 -4.64
CA CYS A 53 0.34 -7.26 -3.96
C CYS A 53 -0.48 -8.54 -3.88
N LYS A 54 -0.41 -9.43 -4.88
CA LYS A 54 -1.06 -10.74 -4.81
C LYS A 54 -0.44 -11.62 -3.71
N LYS A 55 0.88 -11.57 -3.57
CA LYS A 55 1.61 -12.34 -2.55
C LYS A 55 1.50 -11.73 -1.16
N TYR A 56 1.52 -10.40 -1.08
CA TYR A 56 1.52 -9.61 0.15
C TYR A 56 0.49 -8.47 0.04
N PRO A 57 -0.79 -8.78 0.24
CA PRO A 57 -1.87 -7.82 -0.01
C PRO A 57 -1.84 -6.65 0.98
N PRO A 58 -1.95 -5.40 0.47
CA PRO A 58 -2.25 -4.25 1.32
C PRO A 58 -3.59 -4.41 2.06
N PRO A 59 -3.86 -3.59 3.10
CA PRO A 59 -5.13 -3.62 3.79
C PRO A 59 -6.33 -3.50 2.83
N VAL A 60 -7.35 -4.35 2.99
CA VAL A 60 -8.55 -4.33 2.12
C VAL A 60 -9.23 -2.94 2.13
N SER A 61 -9.21 -2.25 3.27
CA SER A 61 -9.71 -0.87 3.39
C SER A 61 -8.94 0.12 2.50
N PHE A 62 -7.62 -0.02 2.41
CA PHE A 62 -6.77 0.77 1.54
C PHE A 62 -7.08 0.47 0.07
N GLN A 63 -7.13 -0.81 -0.32
CA GLN A 63 -7.44 -1.22 -1.69
C GLN A 63 -8.80 -0.68 -2.15
N LYS A 64 -9.83 -0.78 -1.30
CA LYS A 64 -11.17 -0.19 -1.55
C LYS A 64 -11.10 1.31 -1.75
N SER A 65 -10.40 2.01 -0.85
CA SER A 65 -10.25 3.47 -0.95
C SER A 65 -9.51 3.89 -2.21
N PHE A 66 -8.46 3.16 -2.60
CA PHE A 66 -7.71 3.43 -3.81
C PHE A 66 -8.59 3.26 -5.06
N LEU A 67 -9.26 2.11 -5.19
CA LEU A 67 -10.14 1.87 -6.34
C LEU A 67 -11.29 2.86 -6.40
N ARG A 68 -11.85 3.28 -5.25
CA ARG A 68 -12.87 4.32 -5.22
C ARG A 68 -12.36 5.64 -5.78
N VAL A 69 -11.17 6.08 -5.38
CA VAL A 69 -10.56 7.32 -5.91
C VAL A 69 -10.31 7.22 -7.40
N LEU A 70 -9.80 6.08 -7.88
CA LEU A 70 -9.58 5.86 -9.31
C LEU A 70 -10.90 5.91 -10.09
N PHE A 71 -11.93 5.24 -9.58
CA PHE A 71 -13.28 5.22 -10.15
C PHE A 71 -13.87 6.63 -10.26
N ASP A 72 -13.89 7.37 -9.16
CA ASP A 72 -14.42 8.74 -9.12
C ASP A 72 -13.66 9.68 -10.08
N MET A 73 -12.34 9.44 -10.29
CA MET A 73 -11.54 10.21 -11.24
C MET A 73 -11.86 9.88 -12.70
N VAL A 74 -12.10 8.60 -13.03
CA VAL A 74 -12.53 8.20 -14.38
C VAL A 74 -13.90 8.80 -14.69
N GLU A 75 -14.86 8.68 -13.76
CA GLU A 75 -16.20 9.27 -13.91
C GLU A 75 -16.14 10.79 -14.11
N ALA A 76 -15.37 11.49 -13.28
CA ALA A 76 -15.22 12.95 -13.39
C ALA A 76 -14.52 13.40 -14.68
N SER A 77 -13.72 12.53 -15.30
CA SER A 77 -13.06 12.82 -16.58
C SER A 77 -13.99 12.62 -17.79
N GLY A 78 -15.15 11.98 -17.61
CA GLY A 78 -16.04 11.61 -18.71
C GLY A 78 -15.50 10.50 -19.63
N SER A 79 -14.47 9.77 -19.19
CA SER A 79 -13.90 8.63 -19.92
C SER A 79 -14.73 7.36 -19.69
N ASP A 80 -14.70 6.44 -20.66
CA ASP A 80 -15.34 5.13 -20.51
C ASP A 80 -14.68 4.32 -19.39
N LEU A 81 -15.48 3.74 -18.49
CA LEU A 81 -15.02 2.83 -17.44
C LEU A 81 -14.63 1.47 -18.03
N SER A 82 -13.44 0.97 -17.72
CA SER A 82 -13.04 -0.37 -18.16
C SER A 82 -13.77 -1.45 -17.38
N ASP A 83 -14.16 -2.54 -18.06
CA ASP A 83 -14.77 -3.72 -17.43
C ASP A 83 -13.88 -4.30 -16.32
N ALA A 84 -12.57 -4.21 -16.53
CA ALA A 84 -11.54 -4.57 -15.57
C ALA A 84 -11.61 -3.77 -14.26
N LEU A 85 -11.74 -2.44 -14.36
CA LEU A 85 -11.86 -1.57 -13.19
C LEU A 85 -13.18 -1.83 -12.46
N MET A 86 -14.27 -1.99 -13.19
CA MET A 86 -15.58 -2.36 -12.63
C MET A 86 -15.50 -3.68 -11.87
N THR A 87 -14.92 -4.71 -12.50
CA THR A 87 -14.77 -6.04 -11.90
C THR A 87 -13.87 -6.00 -10.66
N ALA A 88 -12.74 -5.29 -10.72
CA ALA A 88 -11.83 -5.12 -9.59
C ALA A 88 -12.55 -4.42 -8.41
N TYR A 89 -13.27 -3.34 -8.68
CA TYR A 89 -14.03 -2.60 -7.67
C TYR A 89 -15.13 -3.46 -7.04
N SER A 90 -15.94 -4.15 -7.85
CA SER A 90 -17.01 -5.03 -7.37
C SER A 90 -16.46 -6.20 -6.55
N SER A 91 -15.38 -6.85 -7.01
CA SER A 91 -14.78 -7.98 -6.28
C SER A 91 -14.30 -7.55 -4.89
N LEU A 92 -13.62 -6.40 -4.80
CA LEU A 92 -13.15 -5.86 -3.53
C LEU A 92 -14.30 -5.38 -2.65
N PHE A 93 -15.37 -4.80 -3.21
CA PHE A 93 -16.52 -4.31 -2.46
C PHE A 93 -17.11 -5.38 -1.53
N TRP A 94 -17.26 -6.61 -2.05
CA TRP A 94 -17.79 -7.76 -1.31
C TRP A 94 -16.79 -8.38 -0.32
N MET A 95 -15.50 -8.07 -0.41
CA MET A 95 -14.52 -8.59 0.54
C MET A 95 -14.72 -7.96 1.93
N PRO A 96 -14.88 -8.78 2.99
CA PRO A 96 -14.91 -8.25 4.34
C PRO A 96 -13.55 -7.63 4.67
N ALA A 97 -13.57 -6.49 5.36
CA ALA A 97 -12.36 -5.94 5.95
C ALA A 97 -11.97 -6.81 7.16
N LYS A 98 -11.47 -8.03 6.93
CA LYS A 98 -10.90 -8.84 8.00
C LYS A 98 -9.63 -8.14 8.49
N LYS A 99 -9.69 -7.67 9.74
CA LYS A 99 -8.53 -7.28 10.53
C LYS A 99 -7.83 -8.57 10.95
N ASP A 100 -6.54 -8.63 10.71
CA ASP A 100 -5.56 -9.19 11.64
C ASP A 100 -4.16 -9.00 11.04
N ILE A 101 -4.03 -9.15 9.72
CA ILE A 101 -2.75 -9.10 9.02
C ILE A 101 -2.90 -8.37 7.68
N SER A 102 -2.04 -7.39 7.45
CA SER A 102 -1.88 -6.66 6.19
C SER A 102 -0.40 -6.49 5.86
N TYR A 103 -0.06 -6.07 4.65
CA TYR A 103 1.33 -5.93 4.24
C TYR A 103 1.62 -4.58 3.60
N CYS A 104 2.79 -4.02 3.91
CA CYS A 104 3.34 -2.82 3.29
C CYS A 104 4.67 -3.17 2.65
N SER A 105 4.81 -2.91 1.35
CA SER A 105 6.01 -3.22 0.58
C SER A 105 6.76 -1.94 0.19
N TYR A 106 8.05 -1.89 0.50
CA TYR A 106 8.94 -0.78 0.22
C TYR A 106 9.96 -1.18 -0.84
N LEU A 107 10.04 -0.38 -1.89
CA LEU A 107 10.97 -0.60 -2.98
C LEU A 107 12.24 0.22 -2.72
N ILE A 108 13.29 -0.45 -2.25
CA ILE A 108 14.57 0.19 -1.88
C ILE A 108 15.34 0.59 -3.14
N ASN A 109 15.39 -0.32 -4.11
CA ASN A 109 15.98 -0.14 -5.43
C ASN A 109 15.07 -0.84 -6.46
N HIS A 110 15.22 -0.61 -7.77
CA HIS A 110 14.39 -1.20 -8.84
C HIS A 110 14.40 -2.74 -8.89
N LYS A 111 15.17 -3.40 -8.01
CA LYS A 111 15.35 -4.85 -7.93
C LYS A 111 15.07 -5.43 -6.55
N HIS A 112 14.91 -4.60 -5.52
CA HIS A 112 14.82 -5.07 -4.13
C HIS A 112 13.58 -4.50 -3.46
N ILE A 113 12.74 -5.40 -2.97
CA ILE A 113 11.48 -5.11 -2.30
C ILE A 113 11.54 -5.71 -0.89
N ILE A 114 11.28 -4.88 0.11
CA ILE A 114 11.09 -5.33 1.50
C ILE A 114 9.60 -5.27 1.80
N THR A 115 9.02 -6.39 2.20
CA THR A 115 7.63 -6.45 2.65
C THR A 115 7.60 -6.58 4.17
N LEU A 116 6.88 -5.68 4.82
CA LEU A 116 6.56 -5.73 6.24
C LEU A 116 5.15 -6.26 6.41
N GLN A 117 4.97 -7.18 7.36
CA GLN A 117 3.67 -7.62 7.81
C GLN A 117 3.21 -6.70 8.94
N GLU A 118 2.12 -5.98 8.72
CA GLU A 118 1.48 -5.12 9.69
C GLU A 118 0.27 -5.82 10.28
N SER A 119 0.34 -6.11 11.58
CA SER A 119 -0.83 -6.55 12.33
C SER A 119 -1.59 -5.31 12.78
N SER A 120 -2.89 -5.24 12.49
CA SER A 120 -3.78 -4.18 12.99
C SER A 120 -4.13 -4.40 14.47
N CYS A 121 -3.12 -4.71 15.29
CA CYS A 121 -3.22 -4.63 16.73
C CYS A 121 -3.32 -3.14 17.05
N PHE A 122 -4.55 -2.70 17.24
CA PHE A 122 -4.86 -1.34 17.66
C PHE A 122 -4.09 -1.11 18.96
N VAL A 123 -3.01 -0.32 18.90
CA VAL A 123 -2.34 0.18 20.09
C VAL A 123 -3.24 1.29 20.63
N GLU A 124 -4.37 0.87 21.17
CA GLU A 124 -5.33 1.69 21.89
C GLU A 124 -4.57 2.24 23.11
N ASN A 125 -4.10 3.48 22.99
CA ASN A 125 -3.44 4.26 24.05
C ASN A 125 -1.98 3.89 24.41
N SER A 126 -1.10 3.58 23.47
CA SER A 126 0.35 3.58 23.75
C SER A 126 1.14 4.55 22.86
N THR A 127 1.68 5.60 23.47
CA THR A 127 2.67 6.52 22.88
C THR A 127 3.99 5.84 22.53
N THR A 128 4.23 4.65 23.08
CA THR A 128 5.43 3.83 22.87
C THR A 128 5.59 3.36 21.42
N GLY A 129 4.48 3.19 20.68
CA GLY A 129 4.51 2.84 19.27
C GLY A 129 5.14 3.93 18.41
N LEU A 130 4.69 5.18 18.55
CA LEU A 130 5.19 6.34 17.78
C LEU A 130 6.65 6.69 18.10
N GLN A 131 7.06 6.62 19.37
CA GLN A 131 8.46 6.87 19.76
C GLN A 131 9.44 5.86 19.16
N THR A 132 9.01 4.62 18.92
CA THR A 132 9.86 3.58 18.31
C THR A 132 10.14 3.87 16.83
N TRP A 133 9.20 4.49 16.11
CA TRP A 133 9.38 4.85 14.69
C TRP A 133 10.25 6.09 14.51
N GLU A 134 10.09 7.11 15.35
CA GLU A 134 10.95 8.29 15.34
C GLU A 134 12.40 7.92 15.68
N VAL A 135 12.61 6.99 16.61
CA VAL A 135 13.93 6.42 16.93
C VAL A 135 14.47 5.56 15.78
N GLY A 136 13.62 4.77 15.12
CA GLY A 136 14.01 3.99 13.92
C GLY A 136 14.44 4.86 12.74
N LEU A 137 13.80 6.02 12.53
CA LEU A 137 14.17 7.00 11.51
C LEU A 137 15.52 7.68 11.81
N LEU A 138 15.80 7.95 13.08
CA LEU A 138 17.11 8.47 13.51
C LEU A 138 18.23 7.42 13.33
N LEU A 139 17.91 6.15 13.57
CA LEU A 139 18.82 5.00 13.49
C LEU A 139 19.06 4.47 12.07
N TYR A 140 18.31 4.92 11.06
CA TYR A 140 18.50 4.51 9.66
C TYR A 140 19.86 4.93 9.08
N SER A 141 20.59 5.82 9.76
CA SER A 141 21.97 6.20 9.41
C SER A 141 23.03 5.15 9.79
N GLU A 142 22.71 4.21 10.68
CA GLU A 142 23.62 3.18 11.23
C GLU A 142 23.10 1.76 10.88
N LEU A 143 22.73 1.56 9.62
CA LEU A 143 22.21 0.31 9.04
C LEU A 143 23.23 -0.84 9.10
N PHE A 144 23.06 -1.78 10.04
CA PHE A 144 23.16 -3.24 9.77
C PHE A 144 22.70 -4.13 10.94
N PHE A 145 22.80 -3.67 12.20
CA PHE A 145 22.60 -4.56 13.36
C PHE A 145 21.16 -4.70 13.87
N PHE A 146 20.27 -3.74 13.61
CA PHE A 146 18.95 -3.70 14.26
C PHE A 146 17.83 -4.49 13.59
N LEU A 147 17.99 -4.90 12.32
CA LEU A 147 17.01 -5.77 11.65
C LEU A 147 16.87 -7.14 12.34
N ASN A 148 17.88 -7.59 13.10
CA ASN A 148 17.78 -8.78 13.94
C ASN A 148 17.13 -8.55 15.31
N ALA A 149 17.12 -7.31 15.83
CA ALA A 149 16.55 -7.04 17.15
C ALA A 149 15.03 -6.87 17.12
N ILE A 150 14.48 -6.29 16.04
CA ILE A 150 13.02 -6.10 15.90
C ILE A 150 12.32 -7.42 15.57
N LEU A 151 12.99 -8.35 14.86
CA LEU A 151 12.45 -9.70 14.63
C LEU A 151 12.36 -10.53 15.92
N PHE A 152 13.18 -10.25 16.93
CA PHE A 152 13.24 -11.05 18.16
C PHE A 152 12.19 -10.68 19.22
N LEU A 153 11.56 -9.51 19.13
CA LEU A 153 10.57 -9.07 20.13
C LEU A 153 9.14 -9.57 19.88
N PHE A 154 8.85 -10.14 18.71
CA PHE A 154 7.50 -10.64 18.35
C PHE A 154 7.37 -12.17 18.26
N ILE A 155 8.44 -12.94 18.53
CA ILE A 155 8.41 -14.41 18.51
C ILE A 155 8.76 -14.97 19.91
N LEU A 156 7.99 -14.62 20.94
CA LEU A 156 7.88 -15.48 22.12
C LEU A 156 6.43 -15.45 22.63
N PRO A 157 5.75 -16.60 22.76
CA PRO A 157 4.44 -16.64 23.38
C PRO A 157 4.62 -16.37 24.87
N PHE A 158 3.97 -15.32 25.36
CA PHE A 158 3.87 -15.03 26.78
C PHE A 158 3.05 -16.17 27.42
N HIS A 159 3.73 -17.12 28.06
CA HIS A 159 3.08 -18.10 28.94
C HIS A 159 2.77 -17.40 30.27
N PRO A 160 1.50 -17.24 30.66
CA PRO A 160 1.21 -16.78 32.01
C PRO A 160 1.40 -17.98 32.96
N LYS A 161 2.42 -17.90 33.81
CA LYS A 161 2.45 -18.60 35.09
C LYS A 161 2.50 -17.55 36.19
N LEU A 162 1.35 -17.33 36.83
CA LEU A 162 1.08 -17.42 38.27
C LEU A 162 -0.22 -16.69 38.59
#